data_AF-A0A178TAE5-F1
#
_entry.id   AF-A0A178TAE5-F1
#
_cell.length_a   1.000
_cell.length_b   1.000
_cell.length_c   1.000
_cell.angle_alpha   90.00
_cell.angle_beta   90.00
_cell.angle_gamma   90.00
#
_symmetry.space_group_name_H-M   'P 1'
#
loop_
_entity.id
_entity.type
_entity.pdbx_description
1 polymer ?
#
loop_
_entity_poly.entity_id
_entity_poly.type
_entity_poly.pdbx_seq_one_letter_code
_entity_poly.pdbx_strand_id
1 'polypeptide(L)' 'MDEERKKEIEFILNWLDNEIKKHSKQTVWYEREDLSQDMRIKIIEKLNVLLEEEAPGFLEYVKKNNPWC' A
#
# COMPACT_ATOMS: atom_id res chain seq x y z
N MET A 1 -4.82 -19.36 -8.02
CA MET A 1 -3.89 -18.54 -7.23
C MET A 1 -4.04 -17.06 -7.57
N ASP A 2 -4.15 -16.67 -8.85
CA ASP A 2 -4.25 -15.24 -9.21
C ASP A 2 -5.53 -14.54 -8.73
N GLU A 3 -6.65 -15.26 -8.65
CA GLU A 3 -7.94 -14.63 -8.33
C GLU A 3 -8.12 -14.32 -6.83
N GLU A 4 -7.45 -15.06 -5.95
CA GLU A 4 -7.45 -14.79 -4.51
C GLU A 4 -6.58 -13.57 -4.19
N ARG A 5 -5.41 -13.50 -4.82
CA ARG A 5 -4.52 -12.33 -4.75
C ARG A 5 -5.21 -11.05 -5.23
N LYS A 6 -5.95 -11.10 -6.34
CA LYS A 6 -6.72 -9.94 -6.81
C LYS A 6 -7.74 -9.46 -5.78
N LYS A 7 -8.46 -10.38 -5.13
CA LYS A 7 -9.44 -10.05 -4.08
C LYS A 7 -8.76 -9.40 -2.87
N GLU A 8 -7.59 -9.89 -2.49
CA GLU A 8 -6.82 -9.31 -1.38
C GLU A 8 -6.33 -7.88 -1.72
N ILE A 9 -5.78 -7.68 -2.92
CA ILE A 9 -5.38 -6.36 -3.40
C ILE A 9 -6.59 -5.41 -3.45
N GLU A 10 -7.73 -5.86 -3.98
CA GLU A 10 -8.95 -5.07 -4.05
C GLU A 10 -9.49 -4.71 -2.66
N PHE A 11 -9.43 -5.64 -1.71
CA PHE A 11 -9.78 -5.39 -0.32
C PHE A 11 -8.89 -4.30 0.31
N ILE A 12 -7.57 -4.39 0.12
CA ILE A 12 -6.62 -3.40 0.65
C ILE A 12 -6.81 -2.03 -0.02
N LEU A 13 -7.03 -1.99 -1.34
CA LEU A 13 -7.30 -0.75 -2.06
C LEU A 13 -8.58 -0.07 -1.56
N ASN A 14 -9.65 -0.84 -1.34
CA ASN A 14 -10.90 -0.31 -0.78
C ASN A 14 -10.70 0.22 0.64
N TRP A 15 -9.89 -0.44 1.45
CA TRP A 15 -9.53 0.04 2.79
C TRP A 15 -8.75 1.36 2.74
N LEU A 16 -7.83 1.51 1.78
CA LEU A 16 -7.01 2.71 1.59
C LEU A 16 -7.72 3.85 0.84
N ASP A 17 -8.87 3.61 0.20
CA ASP A 17 -9.54 4.58 -0.67
C ASP A 17 -9.85 5.91 0.03
N ASN A 18 -10.21 5.86 1.33
CA ASN A 18 -10.42 7.06 2.13
C ASN A 18 -9.16 7.92 2.28
N GLU A 19 -8.00 7.29 2.51
CA GLU A 19 -6.72 8.01 2.63
C GLU A 19 -6.25 8.52 1.27
N ILE A 20 -6.44 7.75 0.18
CA ILE A 20 -6.15 8.19 -1.19
C ILE A 20 -6.95 9.46 -1.52
N LYS A 21 -8.26 9.46 -1.26
CA LYS A 21 -9.14 10.62 -1.46
C LYS A 21 -8.76 11.81 -0.61
N LYS A 22 -8.32 11.57 0.63
CA LYS A 22 -7.88 12.62 1.55
C LYS A 22 -6.60 13.30 1.05
N HIS A 23 -5.64 12.52 0.57
CA HIS A 23 -4.40 13.04 0.01
C HIS A 23 -4.61 13.72 -1.34
N SER A 24 -5.43 13.16 -2.24
CA SER A 24 -5.69 13.80 -3.53
C SER A 24 -6.37 15.17 -3.39
N LYS A 25 -7.19 15.37 -2.34
CA LYS A 25 -7.82 16.67 -2.05
C LYS A 25 -6.81 17.78 -1.70
N GLN A 26 -5.57 17.43 -1.34
CA GLN A 26 -4.50 18.40 -1.08
C GLN A 26 -3.90 18.98 -2.36
N THR A 27 -4.25 18.42 -3.53
CA THR A 27 -3.81 18.85 -4.86
C THR A 27 -4.90 19.65 -5.58
N VAL A 28 -4.51 20.40 -6.61
CA VAL A 28 -5.42 21.17 -7.48
C VAL A 28 -6.45 20.26 -8.14
N TRP A 29 -7.68 20.77 -8.31
CA TRP A 29 -8.86 19.96 -8.65
C TRP A 29 -8.70 19.10 -9.90
N TYR A 30 -8.08 19.64 -10.95
CA TYR A 30 -7.91 18.95 -12.24
C TYR A 30 -6.88 17.81 -12.20
N GLU A 31 -5.98 17.78 -11.21
CA GLU A 31 -4.96 16.73 -11.05
C GLU A 31 -5.39 15.64 -10.07
N ARG A 32 -6.52 15.81 -9.36
CA ARG A 32 -6.89 14.90 -8.26
C ARG A 32 -7.20 13.49 -8.73
N GLU A 33 -7.83 13.35 -9.89
CA GLU A 33 -8.18 12.05 -10.46
C GLU A 33 -6.91 11.31 -10.90
N ASP A 34 -6.05 11.98 -11.67
CA ASP A 34 -4.76 11.45 -12.11
C ASP A 34 -3.90 11.02 -10.91
N LEU A 35 -3.77 11.90 -9.91
CA LEU A 35 -3.03 11.59 -8.69
C LEU A 35 -3.64 10.39 -7.93
N SER A 36 -4.97 10.30 -7.86
CA SER A 36 -5.63 9.17 -7.23
C SER A 36 -5.36 7.86 -7.97
N GLN A 37 -5.31 7.88 -9.31
CA GLN A 37 -4.96 6.70 -10.11
C GLN A 37 -3.49 6.32 -9.92
N ASP A 38 -2.57 7.28 -9.98
CA ASP A 38 -1.15 7.08 -9.73
C ASP A 38 -0.87 6.46 -8.36
N MET A 39 -1.56 6.95 -7.32
CA MET A 39 -1.47 6.36 -5.97
C MET A 39 -1.92 4.91 -5.95
N ARG A 40 -3.04 4.58 -6.62
CA ARG A 40 -3.54 3.19 -6.70
C ARG A 40 -2.57 2.27 -7.42
N ILE A 41 -1.99 2.72 -8.54
CA ILE A 41 -0.98 1.95 -9.29
C ILE A 41 0.22 1.64 -8.40
N LYS A 42 0.79 2.65 -7.73
CA LYS A 42 1.94 2.47 -6.83
C LYS A 42 1.65 1.56 -5.64
N ILE A 43 0.42 1.60 -5.11
CA ILE A 43 -0.02 0.68 -4.05
C ILE A 43 -0.05 -0.75 -4.58
N ILE A 44 -0.65 -1.00 -5.74
CA ILE A 44 -0.70 -2.34 -6.35
C ILE A 44 0.72 -2.88 -6.60
N GLU A 45 1.61 -2.07 -7.17
CA GLU A 45 3.01 -2.44 -7.41
C GLU A 45 3.71 -2.86 -6.12
N LYS A 46 3.52 -2.11 -5.03
CA LYS A 46 4.07 -2.47 -3.72
C LYS A 46 3.44 -3.73 -3.13
N LEU A 47 2.11 -3.87 -3.22
CA LEU A 47 1.42 -5.04 -2.68
C LEU A 47 1.85 -6.34 -3.37
N ASN A 48 2.15 -6.30 -4.67
CA ASN A 48 2.66 -7.47 -5.39
C ASN A 48 3.97 -8.00 -4.80
N VAL A 49 4.81 -7.12 -4.22
CA VAL A 49 6.05 -7.52 -3.54
C VAL A 49 5.76 -7.86 -2.08
N LEU A 50 5.03 -7.01 -1.36
CA LEU A 50 4.82 -7.15 0.09
C LEU A 50 3.99 -8.36 0.48
N LEU A 51 3.03 -8.79 -0.35
CA LEU A 51 2.23 -10.00 -0.08
C LEU A 51 3.04 -11.29 -0.26
N GLU A 52 4.20 -11.22 -0.93
CA GLU A 52 5.12 -12.35 -1.11
C GLU A 52 6.23 -12.36 -0.04
N GLU A 53 6.46 -11.24 0.64
CA GLU A 53 7.43 -11.12 1.71
C GLU A 53 6.86 -11.66 3.03
N GLU A 54 7.61 -12.54 3.69
CA GLU A 54 7.29 -12.93 5.06
C GLU A 54 7.50 -11.74 6.00
N ALA A 55 6.48 -11.42 6.78
CA ALA A 55 6.58 -10.35 7.76
C ALA A 55 7.66 -10.70 8.79
N PRO A 56 8.60 -9.79 9.11
CA PRO A 56 9.65 -10.09 10.05
C PRO A 56 9.06 -10.43 11.42
N GLY A 57 9.60 -11.46 12.05
CA GLY A 57 9.27 -11.77 13.45
C GLY A 57 9.62 -10.59 14.36
N PHE A 58 8.98 -10.51 15.53
CA PHE A 58 9.19 -9.41 16.48
C PHE A 58 10.69 -9.12 16.75
N LEU A 59 11.49 -10.16 17.00
CA LEU A 59 12.93 -10.00 17.26
C LEU A 59 13.73 -9.57 16.03
N GLU A 60 13.36 -10.04 14.84
CA GLU A 60 14.00 -9.64 13.58
C GLU A 60 13.70 -8.18 13.26
N TYR A 61 12.46 -7.76 13.50
CA TYR A 61 12.05 -6.38 13.37
C TYR A 61 12.83 -5.45 14.32
N VAL A 62 12.99 -5.84 15.59
CA VAL A 62 13.75 -5.06 16.58
C VAL A 62 15.22 -4.96 16.17
N LYS A 63 15.88 -6.07 15.79
CA LYS A 63 17.28 -6.03 15.33
C LYS A 63 17.48 -5.13 14.10
N LYS A 64 16.53 -5.15 13.16
CA LYS A 64 16.60 -4.34 11.93
C LYS A 64 16.41 -2.84 12.18
N ASN A 65 15.50 -2.48 13.08
CA ASN A 65 15.09 -1.08 13.29
C ASN A 65 15.71 -0.42 14.55
N ASN A 66 16.28 -1.22 15.45
CA ASN A 66 17.01 -0.75 16.61
C ASN A 66 18.28 -1.61 16.78
N PRO A 67 19.35 -1.30 16.03
CA PRO A 67 20.59 -2.11 16.03
C PRO A 67 21.40 -2.03 17.33
N TRP A 68 20.90 -1.31 18.35
CA TRP A 68 21.54 -1.14 19.66
C TRP A 68 20.89 -1.98 20.77
N CYS A 69 19.97 -2.89 20.41
CA CYS A 69 19.43 -3.93 21.28
C CYS A 69 20.05 -5.30 20.98
#